data_AF-A0A969B7A7-F1
#
_entry.id   AF-A0A969B7A7-F1
#
_cell.length_a   1.000
_cell.length_b   1.000
_cell.length_c   1.000
_cell.angle_alpha   90.00
_cell.angle_beta   90.00
_cell.angle_gamma   90.00
#
_symmetry.space_group_name_H-M   'P 1'
#
loop_
_entity.id
_entity.type
_entity.pdbx_description
1 polymer ?
#
loop_
_entity_poly.entity_id
_entity_poly.type
_entity_poly.pdbx_seq_one_letter_code
_entity_poly.pdbx_strand_id
1 'polypeptide(L)' 'MQIDPEEKSVIVYWPDRPTEIFDDPAQQLPVPAFAEAFQLTLGELFDWL' A
#
# COMPACT_ATOMS: atom_id res chain seq x y z
N MET A 1 -2.45 -5.52 -5.76
CA MET A 1 -1.68 -5.23 -4.54
C MET A 1 -1.50 -6.55 -3.79
N GLN A 2 -0.29 -6.84 -3.37
CA GLN A 2 0.05 -7.96 -2.51
C GLN A 2 0.54 -7.40 -1.18
N ILE A 3 0.02 -7.92 -0.07
CA ILE A 3 0.43 -7.54 1.29
C ILE A 3 1.32 -8.67 1.80
N ASP A 4 2.50 -8.33 2.31
CA ASP A 4 3.38 -9.26 3.02
C ASP A 4 3.38 -8.91 4.52
N PRO A 5 2.67 -9.68 5.36
CA PRO A 5 2.63 -9.44 6.80
C PRO A 5 3.94 -9.71 7.53
N GLU A 6 4.80 -10.60 7.00
CA GLU A 6 6.07 -10.98 7.63
C GLU A 6 7.09 -9.84 7.49
N GLU A 7 7.16 -9.26 6.29
CA GLU A 7 8.04 -8.11 5.99
C GLU A 7 7.39 -6.76 6.30
N LYS A 8 6.10 -6.74 6.68
CA LYS A 8 5.29 -5.52 6.86
C LYS A 8 5.38 -4.59 5.65
N SER A 9 5.29 -5.17 4.46
CA SER A 9 5.43 -4.45 3.20
C SER A 9 4.24 -4.68 2.28
N VAL A 10 4.03 -3.76 1.36
CA VAL A 10 2.98 -3.81 0.34
C VAL A 10 3.61 -3.65 -1.04
N ILE A 11 3.31 -4.59 -1.91
CA ILE A 11 3.80 -4.61 -3.29
C ILE A 11 2.65 -4.27 -4.23
N VAL A 12 2.84 -3.21 -5.01
CA VAL A 12 1.84 -2.73 -5.97
C VAL A 12 2.34 -2.95 -7.38
N TYR A 13 1.57 -3.78 -8.11
CA TYR A 13 1.81 -4.07 -9.51
C TYR A 13 0.96 -3.16 -10.37
N TRP A 14 1.60 -2.54 -11.34
CA TRP A 14 0.95 -1.66 -12.30
C TRP A 14 1.12 -2.23 -13.71
N PRO A 15 0.13 -2.02 -14.59
CA PRO A 15 0.22 -2.47 -15.98
C PRO A 15 1.31 -1.72 -16.77
N ASP A 16 1.52 -0.42 -16.48
CA ASP A 16 2.34 0.48 -17.31
C ASP A 16 3.54 1.09 -16.57
N ARG A 17 3.82 0.66 -15.33
CA ARG A 17 4.97 1.15 -14.55
C ARG A 17 5.61 0.05 -13.71
N PRO A 18 6.85 0.24 -13.25
CA PRO A 18 7.52 -0.74 -12.41
C PRO A 18 6.72 -1.05 -11.14
N THR A 19 6.93 -2.26 -10.62
CA THR A 19 6.43 -2.64 -9.31
C THR A 19 6.95 -1.66 -8.26
N GLU A 20 6.05 -1.16 -7.41
CA GLU A 20 6.39 -0.31 -6.27
C GLU A 20 6.25 -1.12 -4.99
N ILE A 21 7.20 -0.93 -4.08
CA ILE A 21 7.21 -1.56 -2.76
C ILE A 21 7.07 -0.45 -1.73
N PHE A 22 6.12 -0.61 -0.82
CA PHE A 22 5.86 0.28 0.30
C PHE A 22 6.21 -0.47 1.58
N ASP A 23 7.22 0.02 2.30
CA ASP A 23 7.80 -0.61 3.49
C ASP A 23 7.95 0.36 4.67
N ASP A 24 7.63 1.64 4.48
CA ASP A 24 7.62 2.64 5.55
C ASP A 24 6.18 2.87 6.06
N PRO A 25 5.92 2.76 7.37
CA PRO A 25 4.58 2.92 7.93
C PRO A 25 3.94 4.29 7.66
N ALA A 26 4.74 5.35 7.44
CA ALA A 26 4.26 6.68 7.10
C ALA A 26 4.00 6.87 5.59
N GLN A 27 4.37 5.91 4.75
CA GLN A 27 4.06 5.98 3.32
C GLN A 27 2.56 5.82 3.08
N GLN A 28 2.07 6.70 2.20
CA GLN A 28 0.70 6.64 1.73
C GLN A 28 0.57 5.58 0.63
N LEU A 29 -0.37 4.66 0.81
CA LEU A 29 -0.65 3.64 -0.16
C LEU A 29 -1.44 4.21 -1.33
N PRO A 30 -1.12 3.78 -2.57
CA PRO A 30 -1.88 4.19 -3.74
C PRO A 30 -3.26 3.57 -3.67
N VAL A 31 -4.27 4.42 -3.70
CA VAL A 31 -5.68 4.01 -3.71
C VAL A 31 -6.28 4.22 -5.09
N PRO A 32 -7.24 3.39 -5.52
CA PRO A 32 -7.99 3.64 -6.74
C PRO A 32 -8.71 4.99 -6.70
N ALA A 33 -8.96 5.58 -7.88
CA ALA A 33 -9.60 6.89 -8.00
C ALA A 33 -10.93 7.02 -7.23
N PHE A 34 -11.71 5.92 -7.14
CA PHE A 34 -12.98 5.91 -6.40
C PHE A 34 -12.79 6.04 -4.87
N ALA A 35 -11.59 5.77 -4.37
CA ALA A 35 -11.23 5.75 -2.96
C ALA A 35 -10.20 6.83 -2.61
N GLU A 36 -10.02 7.87 -3.44
CA GLU A 36 -9.09 8.98 -3.17
C GLU A 36 -9.34 9.69 -1.82
N ALA A 37 -10.59 9.72 -1.36
CA ALA A 37 -10.95 10.24 -0.04
C ALA A 37 -10.45 9.37 1.12
N PHE A 38 -10.09 8.12 0.85
CA PHE A 38 -9.56 7.15 1.79
C PHE A 38 -8.04 7.13 1.69
N GLN A 39 -7.40 8.13 2.30
CA GLN A 39 -5.95 8.20 2.37
C GLN A 39 -5.47 7.21 3.43
N LEU A 40 -4.98 6.06 2.99
CA LEU A 40 -4.50 5.00 3.86
C LEU A 40 -2.98 4.99 3.90
N THR A 41 -2.40 5.01 5.09
CA THR A 41 -0.98 4.76 5.30
C THR A 41 -0.70 3.27 5.44
N LEU A 42 0.54 2.86 5.18
CA LEU A 42 0.98 1.48 5.40
C LEU A 42 0.78 1.05 6.86
N GLY A 43 1.05 1.94 7.82
CA GLY A 43 0.83 1.67 9.25
C GLY A 43 -0.63 1.38 9.58
N GLU A 44 -1.55 2.22 9.11
CA GLU A 44 -3.00 2.03 9.32
C GLU A 44 -3.54 0.74 8.70
N LEU A 45 -2.99 0.31 7.55
CA LEU A 45 -3.35 -0.97 6.94
C LEU A 45 -2.99 -2.15 7.87
N PHE A 46 -1.79 -2.12 8.45
CA PHE A 46 -1.32 -3.18 9.34
C PHE A 46 -1.96 -3.14 10.73
N ASP A 47 -2.42 -1.98 11.19
CA ASP A 47 -3.21 -1.88 12.42
C ASP A 47 -4.59 -2.56 12.30
N TRP A 48 -5.06 -2.86 11.08
CA TRP A 48 -6.30 -3.60 10.83
C TRP A 48 -6.13 -5.10 10.64
N LEU A 49 -4.91 -5.58 10.43
CA LEU A 49 -4.56 -6.99 10.22
C LEU A 49 -4.30 -7.71 11.54
#